data_AF-A0A2V8U6N8-F1
#
_entry.id   AF-A0A2V8U6N8-F1
#
_cell.length_a   1.000
_cell.length_b   1.000
_cell.length_c   1.000
_cell.angle_alpha   90.00
_cell.angle_beta   90.00
_cell.angle_gamma   90.00
#
_symmetry.space_group_name_H-M   'P 1'
#
loop_
_entity.id
_entity.type
_entity.pdbx_description
1 polymer ?
#
loop_
_entity_poly.entity_id
_entity_poly.type
_entity_poly.pdbx_seq_one_letter_code
_entity_poly.pdbx_strand_id
1 'polypeptide(L)'
;METKEGILPNYTYLIIGGGMTADAAVHGIREIDRSGTIGLIGAEPHPPYNRPPLSKGLWKNQRLESIWRKSDDLGVTLHLGLRARHLD
;
A
#
# COMPACT_ATOMS: atom_id res chain seq x y z
N MET A 1 -20.43 -7.92 -13.14
CA MET A 1 -18.99 -8.26 -13.14
C MET A 1 -18.73 -8.91 -11.79
N GLU A 2 -18.48 -10.21 -11.83
CA GLU A 2 -18.51 -11.10 -10.67
C GLU A 2 -17.27 -10.84 -9.81
N THR A 3 -17.47 -10.37 -8.57
CA THR A 3 -16.40 -10.25 -7.58
C THR A 3 -15.97 -11.68 -7.24
N LYS A 4 -14.84 -12.13 -7.78
CA LYS A 4 -14.17 -13.31 -7.23
C LYS A 4 -13.86 -12.98 -5.77
N GLU A 5 -14.53 -13.65 -4.84
CA GLU A 5 -14.09 -13.66 -3.44
C GLU A 5 -12.73 -14.36 -3.40
N GLY A 6 -11.67 -13.55 -3.49
CA GLY A 6 -10.32 -14.00 -3.24
C GLY A 6 -10.17 -14.16 -1.74
N ILE A 7 -10.04 -15.40 -1.27
CA ILE A 7 -9.62 -15.67 0.11
C ILE A 7 -8.24 -15.03 0.28
N LEU A 8 -8.17 -13.97 1.08
CA LEU A 8 -6.90 -13.39 1.48
C LEU A 8 -6.22 -14.33 2.49
N PRO A 9 -4.90 -14.53 2.39
CA PRO A 9 -4.19 -15.32 3.39
C PRO A 9 -4.21 -14.59 4.74
N ASN A 10 -3.97 -15.33 5.81
CA ASN A 10 -3.89 -14.74 7.15
C ASN A 10 -2.62 -13.88 7.29
N TYR A 11 -2.79 -12.69 7.87
CA TYR A 11 -1.72 -11.74 8.12
C TYR A 11 -1.58 -11.46 9.61
N THR A 12 -0.34 -11.35 10.11
CA THR A 12 -0.07 -10.80 11.46
C THR A 12 -0.53 -9.35 11.53
N TYR A 13 -0.30 -8.58 10.47
CA TYR A 13 -0.74 -7.20 10.34
C TYR A 13 -1.48 -7.00 9.02
N LEU A 14 -2.72 -6.49 9.09
CA LEU A 14 -3.49 -6.08 7.92
C LEU A 14 -3.66 -4.57 7.92
N ILE A 15 -3.18 -3.91 6.87
CA ILE A 15 -3.27 -2.46 6.68
C ILE A 15 -4.35 -2.16 5.64
N ILE A 16 -5.35 -1.34 6.01
CA ILE A 16 -6.39 -0.88 5.10
C ILE A 16 -6.07 0.54 4.64
N GLY A 17 -5.78 0.70 3.35
CA GLY A 17 -5.37 1.94 2.69
C GLY A 17 -3.99 1.81 2.03
N GLY A 18 -3.86 2.30 0.79
CA GLY A 18 -2.61 2.26 0.00
C GLY A 18 -1.91 3.61 -0.14
N GLY A 19 -1.95 4.45 0.90
CA GLY A 19 -1.36 5.79 0.89
C GLY A 19 0.02 5.88 1.55
N MET A 20 0.57 7.10 1.64
CA MET A 20 1.85 7.37 2.31
C MET A 20 1.87 6.92 3.78
N THR A 21 0.72 7.00 4.47
CA THR A 21 0.60 6.54 5.86
C THR A 21 0.74 5.02 5.99
N ALA A 22 0.27 4.27 4.99
CA ALA A 22 0.39 2.82 4.99
C ALA A 22 1.85 2.39 4.81
N ASP A 23 2.58 3.05 3.91
CA ASP A 23 4.03 2.88 3.76
C ASP A 23 4.79 3.17 5.07
N ALA A 24 4.47 4.28 5.75
CA ALA A 24 5.06 4.61 7.04
C ALA A 24 4.76 3.54 8.12
N ALA A 25 3.53 3.02 8.14
CA ALA A 25 3.15 1.94 9.06
C ALA A 25 3.94 0.65 8.79
N VAL A 26 4.15 0.28 7.52
CA VAL A 26 5.01 -0.87 7.14
C VAL A 26 6.42 -0.70 7.68
N HIS A 27 7.02 0.48 7.46
CA HIS A 27 8.36 0.79 7.97
C HIS A 27 8.43 0.67 9.49
N GLY A 28 7.48 1.27 10.22
CA GLY A 28 7.43 1.19 11.68
C GLY A 28 7.24 -0.24 12.21
N ILE A 29 6.40 -1.05 11.55
CA ILE A 29 6.26 -2.48 11.87
C ILE A 29 7.61 -3.17 11.66
N ARG A 30 8.29 -2.95 10.53
CA ARG A 30 9.56 -3.62 10.20
C ARG A 30 10.74 -3.22 11.08
N GLU A 31 10.66 -2.07 11.74
CA GLU A 31 11.63 -1.67 12.77
C GLU A 31 11.55 -2.56 14.03
N ILE A 32 10.36 -3.06 14.36
CA ILE A 32 10.09 -3.83 15.59
C ILE A 32 9.95 -5.33 15.31
N ASP A 33 9.24 -5.68 14.24
CA ASP A 33 8.93 -7.04 13.80
C ASP A 33 9.31 -7.23 12.33
N ARG A 34 10.45 -7.88 12.12
CA ARG A 34 11.01 -8.14 10.78
C ARG A 34 10.34 -9.31 10.05
N SER A 35 9.64 -10.21 10.74
CA SER A 35 9.16 -11.48 10.16
C SER A 35 7.64 -11.61 10.10
N GLY A 36 6.89 -10.84 10.89
CA GLY A 36 5.42 -10.84 10.86
C GLY A 36 4.89 -10.57 9.44
N THR A 37 3.87 -11.31 9.03
CA THR A 37 3.30 -11.17 7.68
C THR A 37 2.46 -9.89 7.61
N ILE A 38 2.65 -9.12 6.54
CA ILE A 38 1.94 -7.85 6.33
C ILE A 38 1.16 -7.92 5.03
N GLY A 39 -0.15 -7.71 5.12
CA GLY A 39 -1.03 -7.49 3.99
C GLY A 39 -1.46 -6.04 3.92
N LEU A 40 -1.51 -5.46 2.72
CA LEU A 40 -2.02 -4.12 2.48
C LEU A 40 -3.18 -4.18 1.49
N ILE A 41 -4.35 -3.67 1.85
CA ILE A 41 -5.51 -3.57 0.96
C ILE A 41 -5.67 -2.12 0.51
N GLY A 42 -5.63 -1.88 -0.80
CA GLY A 42 -5.78 -0.55 -1.39
C GLY A 42 -6.89 -0.53 -2.44
N ALA A 43 -7.79 0.46 -2.35
CA ALA A 43 -8.86 0.62 -3.34
C ALA A 43 -8.34 1.11 -4.71
N GLU A 44 -7.17 1.75 -4.73
CA GLU A 44 -6.51 2.19 -5.97
C GLU A 44 -5.68 1.03 -6.55
N PRO A 45 -5.57 0.90 -7.89
CA PRO A 45 -4.80 -0.16 -8.54
C PRO A 45 -3.29 0.15 -8.58
N HIS A 46 -2.80 0.98 -7.65
CA HIS A 46 -1.43 1.49 -7.64
C HIS A 46 -0.77 1.25 -6.28
N PRO A 47 0.54 0.95 -6.25
CA PRO A 47 1.28 0.86 -4.98
C PRO A 47 1.35 2.23 -4.30
N PRO A 48 1.68 2.31 -2.99
CA PRO A 48 1.79 3.58 -2.30
C PRO A 48 2.70 4.58 -3.01
N TYR A 49 2.26 5.84 -3.09
CA TYR A 49 3.00 6.91 -3.77
C TYR A 49 2.84 8.25 -3.07
N ASN A 50 3.80 9.15 -3.32
CA ASN A 50 3.80 10.53 -2.85
C ASN A 50 2.77 11.34 -3.63
N ARG A 51 1.72 11.80 -2.94
CA ARG A 51 0.69 12.67 -3.52
C ARG A 51 1.16 14.12 -3.80
N PRO A 52 2.03 14.76 -2.98
CA PRO A 52 2.39 16.17 -3.19
C PRO A 52 3.01 16.49 -4.57
N PRO A 53 3.89 15.66 -5.17
CA PRO A 53 4.42 15.89 -6.51
C PRO A 53 3.36 15.96 -7.62
N LEU A 54 2.21 15.29 -7.46
CA LEU A 54 1.15 15.22 -8.48
C LEU A 54 0.58 16.58 -8.87
N SER A 55 0.52 17.52 -7.91
CA SER A 55 0.02 18.89 -8.14
C SER A 55 1.14 19.92 -8.31
N LYS A 56 2.40 19.50 -8.23
CA LYS A 56 3.54 20.43 -8.15
C LYS A 56 4.73 19.92 -8.95
N GLY A 57 5.54 19.06 -8.35
CA GLY A 57 6.84 18.66 -8.86
C GLY A 57 6.81 18.08 -10.26
N LEU A 58 5.79 17.27 -10.59
CA LEU A 58 5.64 16.69 -11.93
C LEU A 58 5.41 17.74 -13.00
N TRP A 59 4.74 18.85 -12.66
CA TRP A 59 4.56 20.01 -13.54
C TRP A 59 5.81 20.88 -13.67
N LYS A 60 6.85 20.59 -12.86
CA LYS A 60 8.16 21.26 -12.87
C LYS A 60 9.28 20.31 -13.30
N ASN A 61 8.97 19.35 -14.18
CA ASN A 61 9.90 18.38 -14.74
C ASN A 61 10.48 17.35 -13.74
N GLN A 62 9.85 17.13 -12.58
CA GLN A 62 10.17 15.93 -11.80
C GLN A 62 9.72 14.68 -12.55
N ARG A 63 10.54 13.65 -12.48
CA ARG A 63 10.24 12.34 -13.07
C ARG A 63 9.07 11.67 -12.35
N LEU A 64 8.16 11.06 -13.11
CA LEU A 64 7.04 10.31 -12.55
C LEU A 64 7.52 9.21 -11.62
N GLU A 65 8.62 8.55 -11.94
CA GLU A 65 9.16 7.44 -11.14
C GLU A 65 9.54 7.85 -9.71
N SER A 66 9.75 9.14 -9.45
CA SER A 66 10.10 9.67 -8.13
C SER A 66 8.93 9.67 -7.12
N ILE A 67 7.70 9.43 -7.58
CA ILE A 67 6.53 9.44 -6.70
C ILE A 67 6.36 8.11 -5.97
N TRP A 68 6.83 7.00 -6.53
CA TRP A 68 6.58 5.67 -6.00
C TRP A 68 7.28 5.47 -4.66
N ARG A 69 6.55 4.96 -3.67
CA ARG A 69 7.11 4.50 -2.40
C ARG A 69 7.31 2.99 -2.49
N LYS A 70 8.34 2.49 -1.81
CA LYS A 70 8.89 1.14 -2.00
C LYS A 70 8.45 0.18 -0.88
N SER A 71 7.18 0.24 -0.51
CA SER A 71 6.66 -0.57 0.60
C SER A 71 6.65 -2.07 0.26
N ASP A 72 6.52 -2.40 -1.03
CA ASP A 72 6.61 -3.75 -1.58
C ASP A 72 7.98 -4.40 -1.38
N ASP A 73 9.06 -3.61 -1.38
CA ASP A 73 10.42 -4.09 -1.13
C ASP A 73 10.61 -4.64 0.31
N LEU A 74 9.65 -4.42 1.21
CA LEU A 74 9.69 -4.84 2.63
C LEU A 74 8.91 -6.14 2.92
N GLY A 75 8.61 -6.92 1.88
CA GLY A 75 7.90 -8.20 2.02
C GLY A 75 6.42 -8.02 2.38
N VAL A 76 5.80 -6.95 1.89
CA VAL A 76 4.37 -6.68 2.04
C VAL A 76 3.61 -7.27 0.86
N THR A 77 2.51 -7.98 1.12
CA THR A 77 1.61 -8.41 0.04
C THR A 77 0.62 -7.29 -0.28
N LEU A 78 0.65 -6.77 -1.51
CA LEU A 78 -0.24 -5.70 -1.96
C LEU A 78 -1.50 -6.27 -2.62
N HIS A 79 -2.66 -5.97 -2.04
CA HIS A 79 -4.00 -6.27 -2.54
C HIS A 79 -4.62 -4.99 -3.09
N LEU A 80 -4.26 -4.64 -4.32
CA LEU A 80 -4.62 -3.38 -4.98
C LEU A 80 -5.92 -3.50 -5.79
N GLY A 81 -6.61 -2.38 -5.99
CA GLY A 81 -7.94 -2.35 -6.63
C GLY A 81 -9.04 -3.00 -5.78
N LEU A 82 -8.75 -3.29 -4.50
CA LEU A 82 -9.67 -3.94 -3.57
C LEU A 82 -10.14 -2.96 -2.50
N ARG A 83 -11.47 -2.82 -2.37
CA ARG A 83 -12.08 -1.91 -1.39
C ARG A 83 -12.65 -2.71 -0.23
N ALA A 84 -12.03 -2.57 0.95
CA ALA A 84 -12.63 -2.99 2.21
C ALA A 84 -13.92 -2.19 2.45
N ARG A 85 -15.02 -2.88 2.79
CA ARG A 85 -16.34 -2.26 3.05
C ARG A 85 -16.79 -2.38 4.50
N HIS A 86 -16.28 -3.38 5.22
CA HIS A 86 -16.70 -3.72 6.56
C HIS A 86 -15.55 -4.39 7.32
N LEU A 87 -15.55 -4.22 8.63
CA LEU A 87 -14.74 -4.93 9.62
C LEU A 87 -15.72 -5.37 10.71
N ASP A 88 -15.66 -6.65 11.09
CA ASP A 88 -16.44 -7.24 12.18
C ASP A 88 -15.73 -6.98 13.51
#